data_AF-A0A9E2GEE4-F1
#
_entry.id   AF-A0A9E2GEE4-F1
#
_cell.length_a   1.000
_cell.length_b   1.000
_cell.length_c   1.000
_cell.angle_alpha   90.00
_cell.angle_beta   90.00
_cell.angle_gamma   90.00
#
_symmetry.space_group_name_H-M   'P 1'
#
loop_
_entity.id
_entity.type
_entity.pdbx_description
1 polymer ?
#
loop_
_entity_poly.entity_id
_entity_poly.type
_entity_poly.pdbx_seq_one_letter_code
_entity_poly.pdbx_strand_id
1 'polypeptide(L)'
;TIESSFLSLLNKKFPPVSGYSKKRGWLTATGCILSAGRPSVCYEYLCSSIMEVQPDDTHRYVINVLSMLVSHIGKYMLGRRHLIEILDENELKKLKIIRFKKQLNEAETAFNAFKSYIKNEHLDKTSLQAFEKIVSPPDQLL
;
A
#
# COMPACT_ATOMS: atom_id res chain seq x y z
N THR A 1 7.34 5.68 26.87
CA THR A 1 7.66 4.26 27.13
C THR A 1 7.69 3.57 25.79
N ILE A 2 8.76 2.86 25.43
CA ILE A 2 8.87 2.26 24.08
C ILE A 2 7.99 1.00 24.02
N GLU A 3 7.10 0.99 23.03
CA GLU A 3 5.84 0.23 22.93
C GLU A 3 5.96 -1.24 22.47
N SER A 4 7.16 -1.78 22.19
CA SER A 4 7.32 -3.24 22.00
C SER A 4 8.79 -3.66 21.97
N SER A 5 9.08 -4.91 22.36
CA SER A 5 10.43 -5.50 22.26
C SER A 5 10.97 -5.48 20.83
N PHE A 6 10.09 -5.60 19.83
CA PHE A 6 10.44 -5.50 18.41
C PHE A 6 10.91 -4.09 18.05
N LEU A 7 10.19 -3.04 18.46
CA LEU A 7 10.58 -1.64 18.19
C LEU A 7 11.88 -1.26 18.92
N SER A 8 12.11 -1.82 20.12
CA SER A 8 13.36 -1.61 20.86
C SER A 8 14.56 -2.23 20.14
N LEU A 9 14.43 -3.48 19.68
CA LEU A 9 15.46 -4.16 18.86
C LEU A 9 15.70 -3.44 17.53
N LEU A 10 14.64 -2.96 16.91
CA LEU A 10 14.71 -2.31 15.61
C LEU A 10 15.39 -0.94 15.69
N ASN A 11 15.04 -0.13 16.70
CA ASN A 11 15.75 1.13 16.98
C ASN A 11 17.23 0.91 17.32
N LYS A 12 17.56 -0.18 18.03
CA LYS A 12 18.96 -0.49 18.37
C LYS A 12 19.78 -0.88 17.14
N LYS A 13 19.19 -1.62 16.20
CA LYS A 13 19.90 -2.16 15.03
C LYS A 13 19.84 -1.22 13.81
N PHE A 14 18.79 -0.41 13.73
CA PHE A 14 18.51 0.53 12.64
C PHE A 14 18.02 1.86 13.23
N PRO A 15 18.92 2.64 13.86
CA PRO A 15 18.52 3.90 14.47
C PRO A 15 17.97 4.84 13.41
N PRO A 16 16.73 5.36 13.57
CA PRO A 16 16.15 6.30 12.63
C PRO A 16 16.91 7.63 12.64
N VAL A 17 16.91 8.31 11.50
CA VAL A 17 17.70 9.53 11.27
C VAL A 17 17.20 10.72 12.12
N SER A 18 15.96 10.68 12.59
CA SER A 18 15.43 11.67 13.53
C SER A 18 14.71 10.99 14.71
N GLY A 19 14.06 11.77 15.59
CA GLY A 19 13.37 11.26 16.78
C GLY A 19 11.89 10.97 16.55
N TYR A 20 11.34 10.02 17.32
CA TYR A 20 9.93 9.62 17.24
C TYR A 20 9.01 10.79 17.63
N SER A 21 8.05 11.13 16.78
CA SER A 21 7.01 12.11 17.11
C SER A 21 5.79 11.41 17.72
N LYS A 22 5.35 11.82 18.92
CA LYS A 22 4.09 11.30 19.49
C LYS A 22 2.85 11.57 18.61
N LYS A 23 2.88 12.63 17.79
CA LYS A 23 1.76 13.03 16.93
C LYS A 23 1.81 12.38 15.54
N ARG A 24 3.01 12.16 15.00
CA ARG A 24 3.23 11.76 13.60
C ARG A 24 4.00 10.43 13.44
N GLY A 25 4.42 9.82 14.54
CA GLY A 25 5.32 8.68 14.53
C GLY A 25 6.64 8.98 13.82
N TRP A 26 6.95 8.16 12.81
CA TRP A 26 8.15 8.24 11.97
C TRP A 26 7.89 8.88 10.59
N LEU A 27 6.79 9.62 10.44
CA LEU A 27 6.42 10.27 9.18
C LEU A 27 6.99 11.69 9.09
N THR A 28 7.56 12.00 7.92
CA THR A 28 8.02 13.34 7.52
C THR A 28 7.25 13.83 6.29
N ALA A 29 7.53 15.07 5.85
CA ALA A 29 6.94 15.62 4.63
C ALA A 29 7.28 14.80 3.36
N THR A 30 8.37 14.02 3.39
CA THR A 30 8.85 13.19 2.27
C THR A 30 8.64 11.68 2.50
N GLY A 31 7.87 11.29 3.52
CA GLY A 31 7.55 9.90 3.82
C GLY A 31 8.13 9.36 5.13
N CYS A 32 8.14 8.04 5.27
CA CYS A 32 8.56 7.35 6.49
C CYS A 32 10.10 7.25 6.58
N ILE A 33 10.66 7.74 7.68
CA ILE A 33 12.13 7.75 7.91
C ILE A 33 12.66 6.50 8.58
N LEU A 34 11.80 5.50 8.82
CA LEU A 34 12.26 4.18 9.24
C LEU A 34 13.06 3.53 8.11
N SER A 35 14.31 3.21 8.41
CA SER A 35 15.21 2.44 7.55
C SER A 35 14.93 0.94 7.59
N ALA A 36 14.18 0.45 8.58
CA ALA A 36 13.70 -0.93 8.70
C ALA A 36 12.36 -0.98 9.46
N GLY A 37 11.60 -2.09 9.36
CA GLY A 37 10.40 -2.29 10.18
C GLY A 37 9.20 -1.43 9.80
N ARG A 38 9.11 -1.00 8.55
CA ARG A 38 8.00 -0.22 8.01
C ARG A 38 6.66 -0.95 8.21
N PRO A 39 5.62 -0.30 8.77
CA PRO A 39 4.25 -0.82 8.73
C PRO A 39 3.87 -1.11 7.28
N SER A 40 3.04 -2.12 7.03
CA SER A 40 2.69 -2.58 5.67
C SER A 40 2.09 -1.49 4.76
N VAL A 41 1.52 -0.42 5.33
CA VAL A 41 1.05 0.77 4.59
C VAL A 41 2.20 1.64 4.04
N CYS A 42 3.42 1.53 4.57
CA CYS A 42 4.58 2.25 4.02
C CYS A 42 5.18 1.58 2.76
N TYR A 43 4.62 0.47 2.29
CA TYR A 43 4.94 -0.13 0.97
C TYR A 43 4.22 0.57 -0.19
N GLU A 44 3.30 1.50 0.08
CA GLU A 44 2.68 2.38 -0.92
C GLU A 44 3.70 3.27 -1.66
N TYR A 45 4.88 3.47 -1.06
CA TYR A 45 5.90 4.38 -1.58
C TYR A 45 6.95 3.62 -2.38
N LEU A 46 6.66 3.38 -3.66
CA LEU A 46 7.72 3.13 -4.64
C LEU A 46 8.60 4.37 -4.71
N CYS A 47 9.90 4.24 -4.47
CA CYS A 47 10.80 5.38 -4.60
C CYS A 47 10.89 5.80 -6.09
N SER A 48 11.17 7.08 -6.34
CA SER A 48 11.27 7.61 -7.71
C SER A 48 12.25 6.82 -8.57
N SER A 49 13.37 6.38 -7.98
CA SER A 49 14.36 5.55 -8.67
C SER A 49 13.79 4.21 -9.17
N ILE A 50 12.85 3.58 -8.45
CA ILE A 50 12.20 2.34 -8.92
C ILE A 50 11.26 2.65 -10.09
N MET A 51 10.58 3.80 -10.07
CA MET A 51 9.64 4.21 -11.11
C MET A 51 10.36 4.68 -12.38
N GLU A 52 11.49 5.37 -12.23
CA GLU A 52 12.29 5.93 -13.34
C GLU A 52 12.99 4.85 -14.16
N VAL A 53 13.36 3.71 -13.56
CA VAL A 53 14.01 2.60 -14.27
C VAL A 53 13.04 1.70 -15.03
N GLN A 54 11.73 1.96 -14.95
CA GLN A 54 10.75 1.14 -15.67
C GLN A 54 10.77 1.43 -17.18
N PRO A 55 10.54 0.41 -18.02
CA PRO A 55 10.64 0.54 -19.48
C PRO A 55 9.72 1.62 -20.08
N ASP A 56 8.48 1.72 -19.60
CA ASP A 56 7.46 2.62 -20.11
C ASP A 56 6.39 2.94 -19.06
N ASP A 57 5.42 3.78 -19.43
CA ASP A 57 4.30 4.18 -18.57
C ASP A 57 3.38 3.01 -18.18
N THR A 58 3.26 1.99 -19.03
CA THR A 58 2.47 0.79 -18.71
C THR A 58 3.11 0.01 -17.57
N HIS A 59 4.42 -0.22 -17.64
CA HIS A 59 5.17 -0.91 -16.58
C HIS A 59 5.16 -0.11 -15.27
N ARG A 60 5.34 1.22 -15.36
CA ARG A 60 5.18 2.12 -14.21
C ARG A 60 3.80 1.95 -13.57
N TYR A 61 2.75 1.99 -14.38
CA TYR A 61 1.38 1.86 -13.91
C TYR A 61 1.13 0.49 -13.26
N VAL A 62 1.54 -0.60 -13.89
CA VAL A 62 1.39 -1.98 -13.37
C VAL A 62 2.05 -2.13 -12.00
N ILE A 63 3.29 -1.64 -11.85
CA ILE A 63 4.02 -1.76 -10.57
C ILE A 63 3.36 -0.90 -9.50
N ASN A 64 2.86 0.29 -9.84
CA ASN A 64 2.12 1.14 -8.92
C ASN A 64 0.81 0.48 -8.44
N VAL A 65 0.07 -0.18 -9.34
CA VAL A 65 -1.11 -0.97 -8.98
C VAL A 65 -0.73 -2.07 -7.99
N LEU A 66 0.36 -2.80 -8.25
CA LEU A 66 0.82 -3.89 -7.38
C LEU A 66 1.18 -3.38 -5.98
N SER A 67 1.87 -2.24 -5.85
CA SER A 67 2.22 -1.67 -4.54
C SER A 67 1.01 -1.20 -3.73
N MET A 68 -0.11 -0.93 -4.40
CA MET A 68 -1.31 -0.37 -3.77
C MET A 68 -2.36 -1.42 -3.36
N LEU A 69 -2.17 -2.71 -3.68
CA LEU A 69 -3.17 -3.75 -3.41
C LEU A 69 -3.57 -3.85 -1.93
N VAL A 70 -2.59 -3.96 -1.02
CA VAL A 70 -2.86 -4.11 0.43
C VAL A 70 -3.53 -2.87 1.00
N SER A 71 -3.14 -1.71 0.50
CA SER A 71 -3.70 -0.42 0.89
C SER A 71 -5.14 -0.25 0.42
N HIS A 72 -5.45 -0.72 -0.79
CA HIS A 72 -6.82 -0.78 -1.29
C HIS A 72 -7.71 -1.65 -0.40
N ILE A 73 -7.20 -2.85 -0.02
CA ILE A 73 -7.92 -3.81 0.83
C ILE A 73 -8.31 -3.19 2.18
N GLY A 74 -7.42 -2.45 2.81
CA GLY A 74 -7.69 -1.85 4.12
C GLY A 74 -8.32 -0.46 4.09
N LYS A 75 -8.57 0.13 2.91
CA LYS A 75 -9.03 1.52 2.78
C LYS A 75 -10.45 1.71 3.29
N TYR A 76 -10.67 2.73 4.14
CA TYR A 76 -12.00 3.13 4.63
C TYR A 76 -12.77 2.04 5.39
N MET A 77 -12.06 1.31 6.25
CA MET A 77 -12.60 0.24 7.08
C MET A 77 -13.48 0.74 8.23
N LEU A 78 -13.11 1.88 8.81
CA LEU A 78 -13.90 2.55 9.85
C LEU A 78 -13.98 4.05 9.54
N GLY A 79 -15.07 4.48 8.91
CA GLY A 79 -15.18 5.85 8.40
C GLY A 79 -14.13 6.13 7.33
N ARG A 80 -13.19 7.03 7.63
CA ARG A 80 -12.04 7.36 6.76
C ARG A 80 -10.75 6.62 7.12
N ARG A 81 -10.74 5.83 8.21
CA ARG A 81 -9.54 5.13 8.71
C ARG A 81 -9.30 3.82 7.96
N HIS A 82 -8.02 3.48 7.82
CA HIS A 82 -7.53 2.22 7.28
C HIS A 82 -7.61 1.09 8.31
N LEU A 83 -7.61 -0.17 7.85
CA LEU A 83 -7.66 -1.37 8.72
C LEU A 83 -6.56 -1.36 9.80
N ILE A 84 -5.33 -1.02 9.41
CA ILE A 84 -4.18 -1.02 10.34
C ILE A 84 -4.27 0.03 11.45
N GLU A 85 -5.17 1.00 11.31
CA GLU A 85 -5.36 2.03 12.32
C GLU A 85 -6.28 1.57 13.45
N ILE A 86 -6.92 0.39 13.33
CA ILE A 86 -7.86 -0.15 14.30
C ILE A 86 -7.07 -0.87 15.39
N LEU A 87 -7.15 -0.37 16.62
CA LEU A 87 -6.25 -0.79 17.72
C LEU A 87 -6.96 -1.55 18.84
N ASP A 88 -8.30 -1.58 18.86
CA ASP A 88 -9.08 -2.23 19.91
C ASP A 88 -10.27 -3.05 19.42
N GLU A 89 -10.77 -3.93 20.30
CA GLU A 89 -11.85 -4.88 19.99
C GLU A 89 -13.20 -4.21 19.70
N ASN A 90 -13.48 -3.07 20.33
CA ASN A 90 -14.75 -2.36 20.12
C ASN A 90 -14.80 -1.70 18.74
N GLU A 91 -13.66 -1.22 18.25
CA GLU A 91 -13.51 -0.75 16.88
C GLU A 91 -13.56 -1.89 15.87
N LEU A 92 -12.94 -3.03 16.18
CA LEU A 92 -12.98 -4.24 15.34
C LEU A 92 -14.41 -4.69 15.06
N LYS A 93 -15.28 -4.67 16.08
CA LYS A 93 -16.72 -5.00 15.95
C LYS A 93 -17.50 -4.07 15.03
N LYS A 94 -16.98 -2.87 14.74
CA LYS A 94 -17.60 -1.85 13.88
C LYS A 94 -17.11 -1.90 12.44
N LEU A 95 -16.24 -2.84 12.11
CA LEU A 95 -15.69 -3.00 10.77
C LEU A 95 -16.77 -3.20 9.71
N LYS A 96 -16.60 -2.54 8.57
CA LYS A 96 -17.45 -2.73 7.40
C LYS A 96 -17.02 -3.98 6.63
N ILE A 97 -17.30 -5.17 7.17
CA ILE A 97 -16.87 -6.47 6.60
C ILE A 97 -17.28 -6.65 5.13
N ILE A 98 -18.48 -6.23 4.74
CA ILE A 98 -18.93 -6.29 3.34
C ILE A 98 -18.00 -5.48 2.41
N ARG A 99 -17.56 -4.30 2.85
CA ARG A 99 -16.62 -3.47 2.09
C ARG A 99 -15.25 -4.12 2.02
N PHE A 100 -14.75 -4.64 3.14
CA PHE A 100 -13.48 -5.36 3.18
C PHE A 100 -13.46 -6.51 2.18
N LYS A 101 -14.51 -7.35 2.18
CA LYS A 101 -14.66 -8.46 1.23
C LYS A 101 -14.69 -7.99 -0.23
N LYS A 102 -15.40 -6.89 -0.51
CA LYS A 102 -15.42 -6.29 -1.85
C LYS A 102 -14.01 -5.88 -2.29
N GLN A 103 -13.27 -5.14 -1.45
CA GLN A 103 -11.93 -4.67 -1.79
C GLN A 103 -10.92 -5.82 -1.90
N LEU A 104 -11.08 -6.87 -1.10
CA LEU A 104 -10.31 -8.10 -1.22
C LEU A 104 -10.51 -8.75 -2.59
N ASN A 105 -11.76 -8.90 -3.04
CA ASN A 105 -12.07 -9.44 -4.36
C ASN A 105 -11.53 -8.56 -5.50
N GLU A 106 -11.63 -7.22 -5.36
CA GLU A 106 -11.06 -6.28 -6.34
C GLU A 106 -9.53 -6.42 -6.42
N ALA A 107 -8.85 -6.52 -5.28
CA ALA A 107 -7.40 -6.71 -5.23
C ALA A 107 -6.97 -8.08 -5.80
N GLU A 108 -7.73 -9.15 -5.53
CA GLU A 108 -7.49 -10.47 -6.14
C GLU A 108 -7.67 -10.42 -7.66
N THR A 109 -8.71 -9.74 -8.13
CA THR A 109 -8.95 -9.55 -9.57
C THR A 109 -7.80 -8.81 -10.24
N ALA A 110 -7.32 -7.72 -9.63
CA ALA A 110 -6.16 -6.97 -10.11
C ALA A 110 -4.88 -7.84 -10.07
N PHE A 111 -4.66 -8.62 -9.02
CA PHE A 111 -3.50 -9.52 -8.95
C PHE A 111 -3.54 -10.61 -10.03
N ASN A 112 -4.71 -11.13 -10.36
CA ASN A 112 -4.88 -12.07 -11.47
C ASN A 112 -4.59 -11.41 -12.83
N ALA A 113 -5.04 -10.17 -13.04
CA ALA A 113 -4.69 -9.38 -14.23
C ALA A 113 -3.18 -9.14 -14.35
N PHE A 114 -2.49 -8.86 -13.23
CA PHE A 114 -1.03 -8.74 -13.20
C PHE A 114 -0.32 -10.03 -13.63
N LYS A 115 -0.78 -11.20 -13.16
CA LYS A 115 -0.22 -12.49 -13.61
C LYS A 115 -0.38 -12.71 -15.11
N SER A 116 -1.53 -12.33 -15.67
CA SER A 116 -1.78 -12.39 -17.12
C SER A 116 -0.86 -11.42 -17.87
N TYR A 117 -0.68 -10.20 -17.35
CA TYR A 117 0.23 -9.21 -17.92
C TYR A 117 1.68 -9.71 -17.97
N ILE A 118 2.23 -10.28 -16.89
CA ILE A 118 3.60 -10.85 -16.90
C ILE A 118 3.76 -11.91 -18.00
N LYS A 119 2.73 -12.72 -18.23
CA LYS A 119 2.81 -13.82 -19.21
C LYS A 119 2.78 -13.32 -20.65
N ASN A 120 2.00 -12.28 -20.92
CA ASN A 120 1.66 -11.87 -22.28
C ASN A 120 2.23 -10.49 -22.67
N GLU A 121 2.83 -9.77 -21.72
CA GLU A 121 3.34 -8.40 -21.84
C GLU A 121 2.33 -7.39 -22.42
N HIS A 122 1.04 -7.70 -22.26
CA HIS A 122 -0.05 -6.92 -22.82
C HIS A 122 -1.15 -6.69 -21.78
N LEU A 123 -1.58 -5.43 -21.68
CA LEU A 123 -2.66 -5.02 -20.80
C LEU A 123 -3.95 -4.92 -21.62
N ASP A 124 -4.79 -5.95 -21.55
CA ASP A 124 -6.09 -5.92 -22.19
C ASP A 124 -7.09 -5.04 -21.42
N LYS A 125 -8.23 -4.73 -22.04
CA LYS A 125 -9.27 -3.89 -21.46
C LYS A 125 -9.78 -4.41 -20.11
N THR A 126 -9.87 -5.72 -19.96
CA THR A 126 -10.33 -6.36 -18.72
C THR A 126 -9.32 -6.14 -17.58
N SER A 127 -8.03 -6.27 -17.90
CA SER A 127 -6.92 -6.03 -16.97
C SER A 127 -6.86 -4.56 -16.56
N LEU A 128 -7.04 -3.64 -17.51
CA LEU A 128 -7.10 -2.21 -17.24
C LEU A 128 -8.25 -1.86 -16.29
N GLN A 129 -9.46 -2.40 -16.53
CA GLN A 129 -10.62 -2.21 -15.65
C GLN A 129 -10.40 -2.76 -14.23
N ALA A 130 -9.65 -3.85 -14.10
CA ALA A 130 -9.29 -4.39 -12.79
C ALA A 130 -8.29 -3.47 -12.06
N PHE A 131 -7.28 -2.96 -12.78
CA PHE A 131 -6.27 -2.05 -12.24
C PHE A 131 -6.86 -0.70 -11.81
N GLU A 132 -7.81 -0.16 -12.58
CA GLU A 132 -8.54 1.07 -12.30
C GLU A 132 -9.26 1.07 -10.94
N LYS A 133 -9.60 -0.11 -10.40
CA LYS A 133 -10.19 -0.21 -9.05
C LYS A 133 -9.19 0.11 -7.96
N ILE A 134 -7.89 -0.06 -8.22
CA ILE A 134 -6.81 0.13 -7.26
C ILE A 134 -6.20 1.53 -7.42
N VAL A 135 -5.82 1.88 -8.65
CA VAL A 135 -5.16 3.15 -9.01
C VAL A 135 -5.73 3.65 -10.32
N SER A 136 -5.99 4.96 -10.44
CA SER A 136 -6.41 5.55 -11.72
C SER A 136 -5.29 5.48 -12.75
N PRO A 137 -5.58 5.13 -14.02
CA PRO A 137 -4.58 5.10 -15.08
C PRO A 137 -4.12 6.53 -15.41
N PRO A 138 -2.87 6.69 -15.88
CA PRO A 138 -2.43 7.94 -16.50
C PRO A 138 -3.23 8.22 -17.78
N ASP A 139 -3.37 9.49 -18.14
CA ASP A 139 -4.16 9.94 -19.31
C ASP A 139 -3.73 9.28 -20.63
N GLN A 140 -2.49 8.82 -20.72
CA GLN A 140 -1.90 8.17 -21.89
C GLN A 140 -2.39 6.71 -22.09
N LEU A 141 -3.05 6.12 -21.09
CA LEU A 141 -3.60 4.77 -21.12
C LEU A 141 -5.14 4.74 -21.22
N LEU A 142 -5.79 5.90 -21.37
CA LEU A 142 -7.25 6.07 -21.49
C LEU A 142 -7.73 6.06 -22.95
#